data_AF-S4MX82-F1
#
_entry.id   AF-S4MX82-F1
#
_cell.length_a   1.000
_cell.length_b   1.000
_cell.length_c   1.000
_cell.angle_alpha   90.00
_cell.angle_beta   90.00
_cell.angle_gamma   90.00
#
_symmetry.space_group_name_H-M   'P 1'
#
loop_
_entity.id
_entity.type
_entity.pdbx_description
1 polymer ?
#
loop_
_entity_poly.entity_id
_entity_poly.type
_entity_poly.pdbx_seq_one_letter_code
_entity_poly.pdbx_strand_id
1 'polypeptide(L)'
;MLASYGFLAAFAYGTIMNLAGWPFMSALASGVGFDPHAAVAANLARFLAYCLATSLGWDLGRAVVTVVLTLTLGPAVLRALRRATRRAAFETPVTFDAPRT
;
A
#
# COMPACT_ATOMS: atom_id res chain seq x y z
N MET A 1 12.40 -2.14 0.53
CA MET A 1 11.36 -3.15 0.86
C MET A 1 10.00 -2.49 1.08
N LEU A 2 9.83 -1.60 2.08
CA LEU A 2 8.51 -1.00 2.37
C LEU A 2 7.95 -0.14 1.23
N ALA A 3 8.79 0.68 0.56
CA ALA A 3 8.35 1.49 -0.57
C ALA A 3 7.88 0.62 -1.77
N SER A 4 8.64 -0.44 -2.07
CA SER A 4 8.32 -1.42 -3.11
C SER A 4 7.01 -2.16 -2.80
N TYR A 5 6.83 -2.56 -1.54
CA TYR A 5 5.60 -3.19 -1.07
C TYR A 5 4.40 -2.23 -1.19
N GLY A 6 4.55 -0.98 -0.73
CA GLY A 6 3.50 0.04 -0.83
C GLY A 6 3.11 0.36 -2.27
N PHE A 7 4.07 0.38 -3.19
CA PHE A 7 3.82 0.52 -4.62
C PHE A 7 2.93 -0.61 -5.15
N LEU A 8 3.33 -1.87 -4.94
CA LEU A 8 2.56 -3.04 -5.40
C LEU A 8 1.18 -3.12 -4.73
N ALA A 9 1.12 -2.83 -3.43
CA ALA A 9 -0.13 -2.82 -2.67
C ALA A 9 -1.11 -1.74 -3.17
N ALA A 10 -0.61 -0.57 -3.61
CA ALA A 10 -1.45 0.49 -4.15
C ALA A 10 -2.16 0.06 -5.45
N PHE A 11 -1.48 -0.67 -6.34
CA PHE A 11 -2.09 -1.21 -7.56
C PHE A 11 -3.03 -2.38 -7.25
N ALA A 12 -2.64 -3.29 -6.35
CA ALA A 12 -3.48 -4.43 -5.96
C ALA A 12 -4.80 -3.96 -5.33
N TYR A 13 -4.72 -3.01 -4.38
CA TYR A 13 -5.90 -2.42 -3.75
C TYR A 13 -6.80 -1.72 -4.77
N GLY A 14 -6.23 -0.92 -5.67
CA GLY A 14 -6.96 -0.25 -6.73
C GLY A 14 -7.69 -1.23 -7.64
N THR A 15 -6.98 -2.26 -8.10
CA THR A 15 -7.55 -3.33 -8.94
C THR A 15 -8.71 -4.03 -8.25
N ILE A 16 -8.57 -4.41 -6.97
CA ILE A 16 -9.63 -5.07 -6.21
C ILE A 16 -10.85 -4.17 -6.04
N MET A 17 -10.65 -2.89 -5.68
CA MET A 17 -11.74 -1.93 -5.51
C MET A 17 -12.47 -1.67 -6.83
N ASN A 18 -11.73 -1.54 -7.93
CA ASN A 18 -12.30 -1.44 -9.26
C ASN A 18 -13.11 -2.68 -9.60
N LEU A 19 -12.60 -3.88 -9.33
CA LEU A 19 -13.32 -5.13 -9.61
C LEU A 19 -14.62 -5.24 -8.81
N ALA A 20 -14.61 -4.76 -7.56
CA ALA A 20 -15.80 -4.75 -6.71
C ALA A 20 -16.86 -3.74 -7.21
N GLY A 21 -16.45 -2.57 -7.69
CA GLY A 21 -17.37 -1.51 -8.15
C GLY A 21 -17.81 -1.63 -9.62
N TRP A 22 -16.96 -2.19 -10.48
CA TRP A 22 -17.14 -2.23 -11.93
C TRP A 22 -18.41 -2.97 -12.41
N PRO A 23 -18.83 -4.12 -11.82
CA PRO A 23 -20.07 -4.80 -12.20
C PRO A 23 -21.33 -3.98 -11.96
N PHE A 24 -21.28 -3.00 -11.06
CA PHE A 24 -22.40 -2.13 -10.69
C PHE A 24 -22.36 -0.78 -11.41
N MET A 25 -21.32 -0.50 -12.20
CA MET A 25 -21.32 0.65 -13.09
C MET A 25 -22.32 0.44 -14.22
N SER A 26 -23.12 1.47 -14.50
CA SER A 26 -24.10 1.44 -15.58
C SER A 26 -23.44 1.01 -16.90
N ALA A 27 -23.89 -0.12 -17.45
CA ALA A 27 -23.45 -0.63 -18.75
C ALA A 27 -23.68 0.39 -19.88
N LEU A 28 -24.61 1.32 -19.69
CA LEU A 28 -24.95 2.38 -20.65
C LEU A 28 -23.91 3.51 -20.71
N ALA A 29 -23.02 3.63 -19.71
CA ALA A 29 -22.09 4.75 -19.62
C ALA A 29 -20.78 4.54 -20.40
N SER A 30 -20.41 3.29 -20.73
CA SER A 30 -19.14 3.00 -21.42
C SER A 30 -19.16 1.62 -22.08
N GLY A 31 -18.61 1.48 -23.30
CA GLY A 31 -18.44 0.19 -23.98
C GLY A 31 -17.53 -0.83 -23.26
N VAL A 32 -16.98 -0.44 -22.11
CA VAL A 32 -16.15 -1.25 -21.19
C VAL A 32 -16.89 -1.68 -19.93
N GLY A 33 -18.21 -1.44 -19.81
CA GLY A 33 -19.03 -1.94 -18.70
C GLY A 33 -19.14 -3.47 -18.69
N PHE A 34 -19.47 -4.06 -17.54
CA PHE A 34 -19.66 -5.50 -17.37
C PHE A 34 -20.83 -6.02 -18.22
N ASP A 35 -20.65 -7.17 -18.86
CA ASP A 35 -21.69 -7.85 -19.63
C ASP A 35 -21.96 -9.24 -19.03
N PRO A 36 -23.12 -9.49 -18.40
CA PRO A 36 -23.45 -10.77 -17.78
C PRO A 36 -23.61 -11.92 -18.78
N HIS A 37 -23.75 -11.62 -20.08
CA HIS A 37 -23.89 -12.62 -21.15
C HIS A 37 -22.58 -12.89 -21.89
N ALA A 38 -21.55 -12.08 -21.67
CA ALA A 38 -20.24 -12.26 -22.28
C ALA A 38 -19.42 -13.36 -21.60
N ALA A 39 -18.58 -14.04 -22.38
CA ALA A 39 -17.60 -14.98 -21.85
C ALA A 39 -16.66 -14.30 -20.83
N VAL A 40 -16.19 -15.06 -19.84
CA VAL A 40 -15.30 -14.55 -18.77
C VAL A 40 -14.07 -13.82 -19.31
N ALA A 41 -13.44 -14.36 -20.36
CA ALA A 41 -12.27 -13.73 -20.98
C ALA A 41 -12.58 -12.35 -21.58
N ALA A 42 -13.76 -12.17 -22.17
CA ALA A 42 -14.19 -10.88 -22.73
C ALA A 42 -14.46 -9.85 -21.63
N ASN A 43 -15.05 -10.27 -20.50
CA ASN A 43 -15.22 -9.41 -19.33
C ASN A 43 -13.86 -9.03 -18.71
N LEU A 44 -12.89 -9.94 -18.68
CA LEU A 44 -11.54 -9.64 -18.17
C LEU A 44 -10.84 -8.58 -19.04
N ALA A 45 -10.98 -8.66 -20.36
CA ALA A 45 -10.45 -7.65 -21.28
C ALA A 45 -11.12 -6.27 -21.06
N ARG A 46 -12.45 -6.24 -20.86
CA ARG A 46 -13.19 -5.00 -20.55
C ARG A 46 -12.77 -4.40 -19.21
N PHE A 47 -12.56 -5.25 -18.21
CA PHE A 47 -12.06 -4.84 -16.90
C PHE A 47 -10.63 -4.27 -16.96
N LEU A 48 -9.71 -4.90 -17.71
CA LEU A 48 -8.36 -4.37 -17.89
C LEU A 48 -8.37 -3.03 -18.63
N ALA A 49 -9.19 -2.89 -19.68
CA ALA A 49 -9.36 -1.64 -20.39
C ALA A 49 -9.93 -0.54 -19.48
N TYR A 50 -10.89 -0.86 -18.60
CA TYR A 50 -11.36 0.03 -17.55
C TYR A 50 -10.24 0.42 -16.57
N CYS A 51 -9.49 -0.54 -16.04
CA CYS A 51 -8.36 -0.25 -15.14
C CYS A 51 -7.31 0.67 -15.78
N LEU A 52 -6.99 0.46 -17.06
CA LEU A 52 -6.08 1.30 -17.84
C LEU A 52 -6.62 2.70 -18.10
N ALA A 53 -7.90 2.81 -18.50
CA ALA A 53 -8.51 4.08 -18.91
C ALA A 53 -8.83 5.00 -17.73
N THR A 54 -9.29 4.45 -16.61
CA THR A 54 -9.83 5.23 -15.49
C THR A 54 -8.97 5.17 -14.24
N SER A 55 -8.41 4.00 -13.90
CA SER A 55 -7.78 3.80 -12.58
C SER A 55 -6.26 3.87 -12.57
N LEU A 56 -5.59 3.74 -13.73
CA LEU A 56 -4.13 3.82 -13.81
C LEU A 56 -3.60 5.16 -13.28
N GLY A 57 -4.28 6.27 -13.59
CA GLY A 57 -3.89 7.60 -13.09
C GLY A 57 -4.05 7.74 -11.58
N TRP A 58 -5.12 7.19 -11.02
CA TRP A 58 -5.40 7.24 -9.58
C TRP A 58 -4.47 6.33 -8.77
N ASP A 59 -4.31 5.10 -9.22
CA ASP A 59 -3.47 4.10 -8.57
C ASP A 59 -1.99 4.49 -8.66
N LEU A 60 -1.56 5.05 -9.80
CA LEU A 60 -0.21 5.60 -9.96
C LEU A 60 0.03 6.79 -9.01
N GLY A 61 -0.92 7.72 -8.91
CA GLY A 61 -0.81 8.85 -7.99
C GLY A 61 -0.61 8.39 -6.54
N ARG A 62 -1.44 7.45 -6.08
CA ARG A 62 -1.32 6.85 -4.75
C ARG A 62 0.02 6.13 -4.58
N ALA A 63 0.43 5.30 -5.55
CA ALA A 63 1.67 4.56 -5.51
C ALA A 63 2.91 5.48 -5.42
N VAL A 64 2.94 6.54 -6.23
CA VAL A 64 4.02 7.55 -6.22
C VAL A 64 4.09 8.25 -4.87
N VAL A 65 2.95 8.73 -4.35
CA VAL A 65 2.91 9.39 -3.04
C VAL A 65 3.40 8.45 -1.93
N THR A 66 2.95 7.19 -1.91
CA THR A 66 3.42 6.20 -0.92
C THR A 66 4.92 5.97 -1.02
N VAL A 67 5.48 5.83 -2.22
CA VAL A 67 6.92 5.64 -2.42
C VAL A 67 7.70 6.86 -1.95
N VAL A 68 7.32 8.06 -2.40
CA VAL A 68 7.99 9.32 -2.08
C VAL A 68 7.99 9.53 -0.57
N LEU A 69 6.82 9.44 0.08
CA LEU A 69 6.70 9.62 1.52
C LEU A 69 7.49 8.55 2.30
N THR A 70 7.48 7.30 1.84
CA THR A 70 8.24 6.22 2.51
C THR A 70 9.75 6.48 2.43
N LEU A 71 10.25 6.95 1.29
CA LEU A 71 11.67 7.23 1.09
C LEU A 71 12.13 8.49 1.82
N THR A 72 11.30 9.54 1.87
CA THR A 72 11.65 10.81 2.52
C THR A 72 11.48 10.76 4.04
N LEU A 73 10.37 10.20 4.53
CA LEU A 73 10.06 10.14 5.96
C LEU A 73 10.65 8.91 6.65
N GLY A 74 10.88 7.81 5.92
CA GLY A 74 11.39 6.55 6.48
C GLY A 74 12.63 6.70 7.36
N PRO A 75 13.70 7.39 6.92
CA PRO A 75 14.89 7.60 7.73
C PRO A 75 14.63 8.39 9.01
N ALA A 76 13.80 9.44 8.93
CA ALA A 76 13.45 10.29 10.08
C ALA A 76 12.65 9.51 11.12
N VAL A 77 11.63 8.75 10.67
CA VAL A 77 10.81 7.88 11.52
C VAL A 77 11.68 6.81 12.18
N LEU A 78 12.53 6.11 11.43
CA LEU A 78 13.41 5.09 12.00
C LEU A 78 14.41 5.67 13.00
N ARG A 79 14.92 6.89 12.79
CA ARG A 79 15.77 7.59 13.77
C ARG A 79 15.00 7.93 15.05
N ALA A 80 13.79 8.45 14.92
CA ALA A 80 12.93 8.75 16.06
C ALA A 80 12.58 7.49 16.87
N LEU A 81 12.19 6.41 16.18
CA LEU A 81 11.88 5.12 16.80
C LEU A 81 13.09 4.53 17.53
N ARG A 82 14.28 4.51 16.89
CA ARG A 82 15.53 4.05 17.52
C ARG A 82 15.93 4.88 18.74
N ARG A 83 15.63 6.18 18.74
CA ARG A 83 15.85 7.05 19.90
C ARG A 83 14.88 6.75 21.03
N ALA A 84 13.61 6.50 20.72
CA ALA A 84 12.59 6.16 21.70
C ALA A 84 12.89 4.80 22.37
N THR A 85 13.32 3.79 21.61
CA THR A 85 13.65 2.47 22.15
C THR A 85 14.93 2.45 22.99
N ARG A 86 15.96 3.25 22.67
CA ARG A 86 17.15 3.35 23.55
C ARG A 86 16.85 3.94 24.94
N ARG A 87 15.80 4.74 25.10
CA ARG A 87 15.40 5.28 26.42
C ARG A 87 14.67 4.26 27.31
N ALA A 88 14.32 3.09 26.78
CA ALA A 88 13.67 2.01 27.53
C ALA A 88 14.67 0.92 28.01
N ALA A 89 15.97 1.20 28.01
CA ALA A 89 16.97 0.30 28.59
C ALA A 89 16.97 0.42 30.12
N PHE A 90 16.00 -0.22 30.77
CA PHE A 90 15.97 -0.46 32.23
C PHE A 90 16.91 -1.60 32.65
N GLU A 91 17.97 -1.88 31.89
CA GLU A 91 18.91 -2.97 32.14
C GLU A 91 20.30 -2.41 32.46
N THR A 92 20.40 -1.57 33.50
CA THR A 92 21.69 -1.46 34.19
C THR A 92 21.65 -2.53 35.29
N PRO A 93 22.40 -3.64 35.19
CA PRO A 93 22.43 -4.63 36.27
C PRO A 93 22.92 -3.93 37.54
N VAL A 94 22.17 -4.04 38.63
CA VAL A 94 22.60 -3.52 39.93
C VAL A 94 23.81 -4.32 40.37
N THR A 95 24.99 -3.72 40.31
CA THR A 95 26.22 -4.28 40.88
C THR A 95 26.36 -3.80 42.31
N PHE A 96 26.30 -4.73 43.26
CA PHE A 96 26.69 -4.47 44.65
C PHE A 96 28.19 -4.71 44.78
N ASP A 97 28.93 -3.69 45.18
CA ASP A 97 30.36 -3.82 45.46
C ASP A 97 30.57 -4.48 46.83
N ALA A 98 31.57 -5.36 46.93
CA ALA A 98 31.80 -6.13 48.16
C ALA A 98 32.40 -5.23 49.28
N PRO A 99 32.12 -5.52 50.56
CA PRO A 99 32.57 -4.67 51.66
C PRO A 99 34.10 -4.67 51.69
N ARG A 100 34.71 -3.47 51.64
CA ARG A 100 36.14 -3.32 51.91
C ARG A 100 36.37 -3.51 53.40
N THR A 101 37.12 -4.57 53.72
CA THR A 101 37.62 -4.93 55.06
C THR A 101 38.54 -3.87 55.63
#